data_AF-A0A7S1IJZ3-F1
#
_entry.id   AF-A0A7S1IJZ3-F1
#
_cell.length_a   1.000
_cell.length_b   1.000
_cell.length_c   1.000
_cell.angle_alpha   90.00
_cell.angle_beta   90.00
_cell.angle_gamma   90.00
#
_symmetry.space_group_name_H-M   'P 1'
#
loop_
_entity.id
_entity.type
_entity.pdbx_description
1 polymer ?
#
loop_
_entity_poly.entity_id
_entity_poly.type
_entity_poly.pdbx_seq_one_letter_code
_entity_poly.pdbx_strand_id
1 'polypeptide(L)'
;GDATHQPWQSVGHVIRMTTSEEIGIELRSHQGCPVDVQHGYIVDLVWKSTSFDRMQNAMKTFAVDETSVSAYLYHKLLGHAVEPQTLRATLPRRYSAPGLPELNHSQVSAVKSVLQKP
;
A
#
# COMPACT_ATOMS: atom_id res chain seq x y z
N GLY A 1 1.30 -31.85 19.32
CA GLY A 1 0.30 -32.85 19.71
C GLY A 1 0.73 -33.45 21.02
N ASP A 2 -0.22 -33.73 21.89
CA ASP A 2 0.00 -34.45 23.14
C ASP A 2 -0.62 -35.86 23.03
N ALA A 3 -0.77 -36.56 24.15
CA ALA A 3 -1.34 -37.92 24.18
C ALA A 3 -2.82 -37.96 23.78
N THR A 4 -3.54 -36.82 23.76
CA THR A 4 -4.99 -36.74 23.50
C THR A 4 -5.34 -35.95 22.23
N HIS A 5 -4.43 -35.12 21.72
CA HIS A 5 -4.63 -34.26 20.55
C HIS A 5 -3.58 -34.51 19.47
N GLN A 6 -4.05 -34.76 18.26
CA GLN A 6 -3.20 -34.80 17.07
C GLN A 6 -2.48 -33.44 16.87
N PRO A 7 -1.28 -33.42 16.28
CA PRO A 7 -0.65 -32.17 15.87
C PRO A 7 -1.58 -31.36 14.95
N TRP A 8 -1.73 -30.07 15.24
CA TRP A 8 -2.56 -29.17 14.47
C TRP A 8 -1.76 -27.95 14.04
N GLN A 9 -2.01 -27.50 12.81
CA GLN A 9 -1.43 -26.29 12.24
C GLN A 9 -2.46 -25.63 11.33
N SER A 10 -2.56 -24.30 11.41
CA SER A 10 -3.37 -23.51 10.49
C SER A 10 -2.72 -22.16 10.22
N VAL A 11 -3.14 -21.53 9.13
CA VAL A 11 -2.74 -20.17 8.74
C VAL A 11 -3.96 -19.28 8.81
N GLY A 12 -3.80 -18.11 9.41
CA GLY A 12 -4.82 -17.08 9.50
C GLY A 12 -4.30 -15.69 9.21
N HIS A 13 -5.18 -14.72 9.29
CA HIS A 13 -4.86 -13.30 9.17
C HIS A 13 -5.28 -12.57 10.44
N VAL A 14 -4.50 -11.57 10.83
CA VAL A 14 -4.88 -10.70 11.94
C VAL A 14 -6.08 -9.84 11.51
N ILE A 15 -7.18 -9.95 12.23
CA ILE A 15 -8.41 -9.16 12.01
C ILE A 15 -8.65 -8.14 13.11
N ARG A 16 -7.98 -8.29 14.27
CA ARG A 16 -8.15 -7.41 15.43
C ARG A 16 -6.83 -7.29 16.19
N MET A 17 -6.50 -6.07 16.55
CA MET A 17 -5.46 -5.74 17.53
C MET A 17 -6.10 -4.77 18.52
N THR A 18 -6.08 -5.10 19.82
CA THR A 18 -6.67 -4.23 20.85
C THR A 18 -5.58 -3.48 21.62
N THR A 19 -5.99 -2.42 22.32
CA THR A 19 -5.12 -1.70 23.26
C THR A 19 -4.78 -2.52 24.51
N SER A 20 -5.47 -3.65 24.73
CA SER A 20 -5.22 -4.62 25.80
C SER A 20 -4.28 -5.75 25.37
N GLU A 21 -3.51 -5.56 24.28
CA GLU A 21 -2.53 -6.52 23.75
C GLU A 21 -3.12 -7.86 23.28
N GLU A 22 -4.44 -7.94 23.06
CA GLU A 22 -5.05 -9.11 22.44
C GLU A 22 -4.95 -9.04 20.92
N ILE A 23 -4.61 -10.17 20.30
CA ILE A 23 -4.59 -10.34 18.84
C ILE A 23 -5.68 -11.33 18.45
N GLY A 24 -6.62 -10.88 17.59
CA GLY A 24 -7.61 -11.75 16.97
C GLY A 24 -7.12 -12.22 15.60
N ILE A 25 -7.03 -13.54 15.41
CA ILE A 25 -6.63 -14.17 14.16
C ILE A 25 -7.84 -14.92 13.56
N GLU A 26 -8.18 -14.61 12.32
CA GLU A 26 -9.16 -15.37 11.54
C GLU A 26 -8.44 -16.47 10.77
N LEU A 27 -8.78 -17.73 11.06
CA LEU A 27 -8.20 -18.89 10.39
C LEU A 27 -8.81 -19.10 9.01
N ARG A 28 -7.99 -19.50 8.03
CA ARG A 28 -8.46 -19.79 6.67
C ARG A 28 -9.43 -20.99 6.62
N SER A 29 -9.26 -21.95 7.53
CA SER A 29 -10.12 -23.13 7.67
C SER A 29 -10.36 -23.42 9.14
N HIS A 30 -11.59 -23.83 9.47
CA HIS A 30 -11.99 -24.23 10.82
C HIS A 30 -11.83 -25.74 11.08
N GLN A 31 -11.47 -26.52 10.06
CA GLN A 31 -11.40 -27.98 10.15
C GLN A 31 -10.34 -28.42 11.18
N GLY A 32 -10.76 -29.23 12.16
CA GLY A 32 -9.86 -29.81 13.16
C GLY A 32 -9.25 -28.79 14.13
N CYS A 33 -9.79 -27.57 14.21
CA CYS A 33 -9.32 -26.56 15.17
C CYS A 33 -9.58 -27.05 16.62
N PRO A 34 -8.54 -27.14 17.48
CA PRO A 34 -8.68 -27.62 18.86
C PRO A 34 -9.26 -26.53 19.78
N VAL A 35 -10.57 -26.27 19.66
CA VAL A 35 -11.27 -25.18 20.38
C VAL A 35 -11.36 -25.39 21.91
N ASP A 36 -11.09 -26.60 22.38
CA ASP A 36 -11.05 -27.00 23.78
C ASP A 36 -9.67 -26.84 24.43
N VAL A 37 -8.62 -26.59 23.64
CA VAL A 37 -7.25 -26.36 24.12
C VAL A 37 -6.97 -24.87 24.25
N GLN A 38 -6.51 -24.43 25.43
CA GLN A 38 -6.27 -23.01 25.74
C GLN A 38 -4.79 -22.60 25.84
N HIS A 39 -3.87 -23.55 26.00
CA HIS A 39 -2.46 -23.29 26.25
C HIS A 39 -1.57 -24.16 25.35
N GLY A 40 -0.30 -23.80 25.20
CA GLY A 40 0.68 -24.59 24.44
C GLY A 40 0.67 -24.35 22.93
N TYR A 41 0.00 -23.29 22.45
CA TYR A 41 0.11 -22.84 21.06
C TYR A 41 1.47 -22.18 20.80
N ILE A 42 1.94 -22.32 19.56
CA ILE A 42 3.09 -21.60 19.02
C ILE A 42 2.54 -20.70 17.91
N VAL A 43 3.00 -19.44 17.87
CA VAL A 43 2.60 -18.47 16.86
C VAL A 43 3.84 -18.03 16.09
N ASP A 44 3.84 -18.32 14.80
CA ASP A 44 4.89 -17.90 13.87
C ASP A 44 4.38 -16.76 12.97
N LEU A 45 5.19 -15.70 12.85
CA LEU A 45 4.92 -14.62 11.91
C LEU A 45 5.37 -15.03 10.51
N VAL A 46 4.41 -15.25 9.62
CA VAL A 46 4.69 -15.62 8.23
C VAL A 46 5.11 -14.39 7.44
N TRP A 47 6.42 -14.23 7.20
CA TRP A 47 6.93 -13.20 6.31
C TRP A 47 6.47 -13.43 4.86
N LYS A 48 6.16 -12.34 4.15
CA LYS A 48 5.79 -12.36 2.73
C LYS A 48 6.69 -11.39 1.97
N SER A 49 7.36 -11.90 0.92
CA SER A 49 8.23 -11.11 0.04
C SER A 49 7.48 -10.15 -0.88
N THR A 50 6.15 -10.27 -0.99
CA THR A 50 5.34 -9.64 -2.04
C THR A 50 5.60 -8.13 -2.22
N SER A 51 5.77 -7.37 -1.13
CA SER A 51 6.10 -5.95 -1.23
C SER A 51 7.49 -5.71 -1.83
N PHE A 52 8.48 -6.49 -1.41
CA PHE A 52 9.85 -6.44 -1.95
C PHE A 52 9.92 -6.88 -3.40
N ASP A 53 9.21 -7.95 -3.76
CA ASP A 53 9.14 -8.43 -5.15
C ASP A 53 8.54 -7.35 -6.07
N ARG A 54 7.48 -6.67 -5.62
CA ARG A 54 6.88 -5.54 -6.34
C ARG A 54 7.84 -4.36 -6.49
N MET A 55 8.60 -4.02 -5.44
CA MET A 55 9.60 -2.95 -5.51
C MET A 55 10.72 -3.29 -6.50
N GLN A 56 11.26 -4.51 -6.45
CA GLN A 56 12.30 -4.95 -7.38
C GLN A 56 11.79 -4.99 -8.83
N ASN A 57 10.56 -5.45 -9.03
CA ASN A 57 9.92 -5.42 -10.35
C ASN A 57 9.73 -3.98 -10.84
N ALA A 58 9.28 -3.05 -10.00
CA ALA A 58 9.13 -1.63 -10.38
C ALA A 58 10.49 -1.00 -10.75
N MET A 59 11.54 -1.28 -9.99
CA MET A 59 12.90 -0.81 -10.31
C MET A 59 13.41 -1.41 -11.63
N LYS A 60 13.17 -2.70 -11.86
CA LYS A 60 13.52 -3.35 -13.13
C LYS A 60 12.77 -2.70 -14.28
N THR A 61 11.45 -2.53 -14.17
CA THR A 61 10.63 -1.86 -15.19
C THR A 61 11.13 -0.44 -15.47
N PHE A 62 11.41 0.36 -14.43
CA PHE A 62 11.96 1.71 -14.59
C PHE A 62 13.32 1.71 -15.30
N ALA A 63 14.14 0.68 -15.11
CA ALA A 63 15.47 0.59 -15.72
C ALA A 63 15.47 0.06 -17.15
N VAL A 64 14.53 -0.83 -17.52
CA VAL A 64 14.56 -1.55 -18.81
C VAL A 64 13.46 -1.15 -19.78
N ASP A 65 12.36 -0.58 -19.28
CA ASP A 65 11.22 -0.14 -20.09
C ASP A 65 11.19 1.39 -20.14
N GLU A 66 11.70 1.93 -21.25
CA GLU A 66 11.72 3.37 -21.54
C GLU A 66 10.31 4.00 -21.66
N THR A 67 9.26 3.19 -21.76
CA THR A 67 7.87 3.66 -21.83
C THR A 67 7.15 3.66 -20.48
N SER A 68 7.82 3.18 -19.42
CA SER A 68 7.24 3.06 -18.07
C SER A 68 6.91 4.40 -17.40
N VAL A 69 7.60 5.48 -17.79
CA VAL A 69 7.32 6.86 -17.42
C VAL A 69 7.60 7.79 -18.61
N SER A 70 7.12 9.04 -18.56
CA SER A 70 7.51 10.03 -19.56
C SER A 70 9.00 10.38 -19.44
N ALA A 71 9.64 10.76 -20.56
CA ALA A 71 11.05 11.17 -20.57
C ALA A 71 11.34 12.30 -19.56
N TYR A 72 10.42 13.26 -19.43
CA TYR A 72 10.55 14.34 -18.45
C TYR A 72 10.64 13.81 -17.01
N LEU A 73 9.76 12.88 -16.63
CA LEU A 73 9.77 12.27 -15.29
C LEU A 73 11.01 11.39 -15.08
N TYR A 74 11.43 10.62 -16.08
CA TYR A 74 12.66 9.82 -16.02
C TYR A 74 13.88 10.67 -15.67
N HIS A 75 14.11 11.75 -16.42
CA HIS A 75 15.24 12.65 -16.17
C HIS A 75 15.13 13.40 -14.85
N LYS A 76 13.93 13.85 -14.45
CA LYS A 76 13.71 14.49 -13.14
C LYS A 76 14.00 13.54 -11.98
N LEU A 77 13.55 12.28 -12.05
CA LEU A 77 13.78 11.27 -11.01
C LEU A 77 15.27 10.93 -10.85
N LEU A 78 16.04 10.95 -11.94
CA LEU A 78 17.48 10.73 -11.92
C LEU A 78 18.31 11.98 -11.56
N GLY A 79 17.66 13.11 -11.29
CA GLY A 79 18.35 14.36 -10.93
C GLY A 79 19.05 15.05 -12.10
N HIS A 80 18.73 14.68 -13.34
CA HIS A 80 19.24 15.36 -14.53
C HIS A 80 18.66 16.77 -14.65
N ALA A 81 19.46 17.70 -15.20
CA ALA A 81 18.97 19.03 -15.54
C ALA A 81 18.00 18.93 -16.73
N VAL A 82 16.74 19.32 -16.51
CA VAL A 82 15.72 19.42 -17.58
C VAL A 82 14.89 20.68 -17.40
N GLU A 83 14.60 21.31 -18.53
CA GLU A 83 13.79 22.52 -18.61
C GLU A 83 12.38 22.26 -18.07
N PRO A 84 11.83 23.12 -17.19
CA PRO A 84 10.47 22.97 -16.69
C PRO A 84 9.45 22.91 -17.83
N GLN A 85 8.66 21.84 -17.86
CA GLN A 85 7.56 21.69 -18.82
C GLN A 85 6.24 22.14 -18.19
N THR A 86 5.43 22.84 -18.98
CA THR A 86 4.06 23.22 -18.59
C THR A 86 3.06 22.38 -19.39
N LEU A 87 2.16 21.69 -18.69
CA LEU A 87 1.05 20.98 -19.31
C LEU A 87 -0.03 21.96 -19.77
N ARG A 88 -0.53 21.76 -21.00
CA ARG A 88 -1.70 22.47 -21.49
C ARG A 88 -2.96 21.79 -20.93
N ALA A 89 -3.48 22.33 -19.85
CA ALA A 89 -4.74 21.89 -19.24
C ALA A 89 -5.79 23.02 -19.28
N THR A 90 -7.05 22.65 -19.48
CA THR A 90 -8.18 23.58 -19.34
C THR A 90 -8.46 23.77 -17.86
N LEU A 91 -8.11 24.95 -17.32
CA LEU A 91 -8.29 25.24 -15.91
C LEU A 91 -9.77 25.47 -15.56
N PRO A 92 -10.28 24.90 -14.46
CA PRO A 92 -11.66 25.08 -14.07
C PRO A 92 -11.90 26.49 -13.52
N ARG A 93 -13.14 26.97 -13.63
CA ARG A 93 -13.54 28.27 -13.05
C ARG A 93 -13.63 28.23 -11.51
N ARG A 94 -13.91 27.05 -10.94
CA ARG A 94 -13.92 26.77 -9.51
C ARG A 94 -13.06 25.55 -9.25
N TYR A 95 -12.13 25.66 -8.32
CA TYR A 95 -11.23 24.55 -7.96
C TYR A 95 -11.81 23.64 -6.88
N SER A 96 -12.79 24.12 -6.10
CA SER A 96 -13.55 23.30 -5.15
C SER A 96 -14.44 22.31 -5.90
N ALA A 97 -14.42 21.05 -5.46
CA ALA A 97 -15.24 19.98 -6.04
C ALA A 97 -16.57 19.82 -5.28
N PRO A 98 -17.67 19.42 -5.96
CA PRO A 98 -18.95 19.18 -5.29
C PRO A 98 -18.86 18.13 -4.18
N GLY A 99 -19.50 18.39 -3.04
CA GLY A 99 -19.50 17.47 -1.89
C GLY A 99 -18.22 17.51 -1.05
N LEU A 100 -17.25 18.36 -1.39
CA LEU A 100 -16.05 18.61 -0.59
C LEU A 100 -16.09 20.00 0.06
N PRO A 101 -15.36 20.20 1.17
CA PRO A 101 -15.17 21.53 1.75
C PRO A 101 -14.58 22.52 0.74
N GLU A 102 -14.94 23.79 0.90
CA GLU A 102 -14.37 24.88 0.11
C GLU A 102 -12.86 25.00 0.35
N LEU A 103 -12.11 25.15 -0.74
CA LEU A 103 -10.66 25.26 -0.69
C LEU A 103 -10.25 26.66 -0.21
N ASN A 104 -9.27 26.71 0.67
CA ASN A 104 -8.61 27.95 1.05
C ASN A 104 -7.61 28.42 -0.05
N HIS A 105 -7.04 29.61 0.13
CA HIS A 105 -6.16 30.22 -0.87
C HIS A 105 -4.96 29.36 -1.25
N SER A 106 -4.27 28.75 -0.28
CA SER A 106 -3.08 27.94 -0.56
C SER A 106 -3.44 26.64 -1.26
N GLN A 107 -4.58 26.03 -0.93
CA GLN A 107 -5.11 24.84 -1.60
C GLN A 107 -5.50 25.14 -3.05
N VAL A 108 -6.19 26.26 -3.31
CA VAL A 108 -6.51 26.69 -4.69
C VAL A 108 -5.23 26.88 -5.52
N SER A 109 -4.22 27.54 -4.95
CA SER A 109 -2.93 27.73 -5.61
C SER A 109 -2.23 26.39 -5.90
N ALA A 110 -2.27 25.45 -4.95
CA ALA A 110 -1.73 24.11 -5.13
C ALA A 110 -2.41 23.37 -6.28
N VAL A 111 -3.75 23.31 -6.30
CA VAL A 111 -4.50 22.64 -7.38
C VAL A 111 -4.20 23.28 -8.74
N LYS A 112 -4.22 24.60 -8.82
CA LYS A 112 -3.89 25.32 -10.06
C LYS A 112 -2.48 24.98 -10.55
N SER A 113 -1.50 24.95 -9.65
CA SER A 113 -0.10 24.65 -9.95
C SER A 113 0.11 23.22 -10.44
N VAL A 114 -0.48 22.22 -9.77
CA VAL A 114 -0.29 20.81 -10.13
C VAL A 114 -0.97 20.43 -11.44
N LEU A 115 -2.10 21.08 -11.79
CA LEU A 115 -2.78 20.84 -13.08
C LEU A 115 -1.94 21.25 -14.30
N GLN A 116 -0.88 22.03 -14.10
CA GLN A 116 -0.04 22.55 -15.16
C GLN A 116 1.38 21.97 -15.15
N LYS A 117 1.71 21.04 -14.24
CA LYS A 117 3.05 20.45 -14.11
C LYS A 117 2.98 18.94 -14.39
N PRO A 118 3.92 18.38 -15.17
CA PRO A 118 4.01 16.94 -15.38
C PRO A 118 4.35 16.16 -14.10
#